data_AF-A0A1T5I088-F1
#
_entry.id   AF-A0A1T5I088-F1
#
_cell.length_a   1.000
_cell.length_b   1.000
_cell.length_c   1.000
_cell.angle_alpha   90.00
_cell.angle_beta   90.00
_cell.angle_gamma   90.00
#
_symmetry.space_group_name_H-M   'P 1'
#
loop_
_entity.id
_entity.type
_entity.pdbx_description
1 polymer ?
#
loop_
_entity_poly.entity_id
_entity_poly.type
_entity_poly.pdbx_seq_one_letter_code
_entity_poly.pdbx_strand_id
1 'polypeptide(L)'
;MPTESDTNLTIGIIEYLLQFDRSNVFIQEYYYSEVIMSLFYVDKNAQDNGDHEIHTATCSHSPGSKNCDALGYHTACSTALEAAKKIYPQSNGCYYCSYSSYTSESK
;
A
#
# COMPACT_ATOMS: atom_id res chain seq x y z
N MET A 1 5.19 11.11 -16.73
CA MET A 1 5.58 10.36 -15.51
C MET A 1 6.65 11.20 -14.83
N PRO A 2 6.43 11.70 -13.61
CA PRO A 2 7.46 12.48 -12.90
C PRO A 2 8.66 11.57 -12.66
N THR A 3 9.87 12.09 -12.82
CA THR A 3 11.12 11.35 -12.62
C THR A 3 11.49 11.30 -11.13
N GLU A 4 12.34 10.36 -10.71
CA GLU A 4 12.82 10.27 -9.31
C GLU A 4 13.49 11.57 -8.81
N SER A 5 13.93 12.45 -9.70
CA SER A 5 14.40 13.80 -9.35
C SER A 5 13.28 14.73 -8.87
N ASP A 6 12.08 14.57 -9.44
CA ASP A 6 10.93 15.43 -9.16
C ASP A 6 10.33 15.10 -7.79
N THR A 7 10.32 13.80 -7.42
CA THR A 7 9.88 13.35 -6.09
C THR A 7 10.82 13.81 -4.98
N ASN A 8 12.13 13.78 -5.22
CA ASN A 8 13.13 14.21 -4.23
C ASN A 8 13.12 15.74 -4.00
N LEU A 9 12.83 16.53 -5.03
CA LEU A 9 12.70 17.99 -4.89
C LEU A 9 11.44 18.36 -4.09
N THR A 10 10.34 17.66 -4.31
CA THR A 10 9.09 17.82 -3.55
C THR A 10 9.26 17.40 -2.09
N ILE A 11 9.95 16.29 -1.81
CA ILE A 11 10.24 15.84 -0.44
C ILE A 11 11.09 16.87 0.32
N GLY A 12 12.15 17.43 -0.31
CA GLY A 12 13.02 18.42 0.34
C GLY A 12 12.31 19.73 0.71
N ILE A 13 11.32 20.17 -0.08
CA ILE A 13 10.48 21.34 0.24
C ILE A 13 9.53 21.03 1.41
N ILE A 14 8.99 19.82 1.46
CA ILE A 14 8.09 19.39 2.55
C ILE A 14 8.84 19.28 3.88
N GLU A 15 10.05 18.71 3.89
CA GLU A 15 10.89 18.64 5.09
C GLU A 15 11.29 20.03 5.62
N TYR A 16 11.45 21.02 4.75
CA TYR A 16 11.69 22.41 5.12
C TYR A 16 10.46 23.08 5.75
N LEU A 17 9.26 22.80 5.22
CA LEU A 17 8.00 23.36 5.75
C LEU A 17 7.57 22.69 7.07
N LEU A 18 7.94 21.42 7.30
CA LEU A 18 7.71 20.71 8.57
C LEU A 18 8.56 21.23 9.74
N GLN A 19 9.56 22.10 9.49
CA GLN A 19 10.36 22.74 10.54
C GLN A 19 9.64 23.91 11.22
N PHE A 20 8.53 24.41 10.66
CA PHE A 20 7.94 25.68 11.10
C PHE A 20 6.61 25.61 11.85
N ASP A 21 5.83 24.53 11.82
CA ASP A 21 4.64 24.46 12.68
C ASP A 21 4.04 23.04 12.85
N ARG A 22 4.36 22.35 13.95
CA ARG A 22 3.68 21.08 14.33
C ARG A 22 2.28 21.29 14.94
N SER A 23 1.82 22.52 15.08
CA SER A 23 0.55 22.88 15.74
C SER A 23 -0.60 23.10 14.76
N ASN A 24 -0.33 23.13 13.45
CA ASN A 24 -1.29 23.52 12.44
C ASN A 24 -2.00 22.29 11.85
N VAL A 25 -3.13 21.92 12.46
CA VAL A 25 -3.93 20.74 12.10
C VAL A 25 -4.40 20.76 10.63
N PHE A 26 -4.52 21.94 10.03
CA PHE A 26 -4.97 22.13 8.64
C PHE A 26 -3.96 21.61 7.59
N ILE A 27 -2.66 21.76 7.84
CA ILE A 27 -1.62 21.23 6.92
C ILE A 27 -1.42 19.72 7.11
N GLN A 28 -1.80 19.16 8.25
CA GLN A 28 -1.77 17.71 8.49
C GLN A 28 -2.88 17.00 7.71
N GLU A 29 -4.11 17.53 7.68
CA GLU A 29 -5.21 16.96 6.86
C GLU A 29 -4.91 17.04 5.35
N TYR A 30 -4.33 18.15 4.88
CA TYR A 30 -3.95 18.30 3.47
C TYR A 30 -2.81 17.36 3.06
N TYR A 31 -1.79 17.16 3.91
CA TYR A 31 -0.69 16.22 3.63
C TYR A 31 -1.16 14.74 3.62
N TYR A 32 -2.07 14.36 4.53
CA TYR A 32 -2.70 13.04 4.51
C TYR A 32 -3.59 12.82 3.27
N SER A 33 -4.07 13.89 2.64
CA SER A 33 -4.82 13.81 1.37
C SER A 33 -3.90 13.57 0.15
N GLU A 34 -2.63 13.98 0.22
CA GLU A 34 -1.63 13.82 -0.86
C GLU A 34 -0.82 12.52 -0.73
N VAL A 35 -0.76 11.90 0.46
CA VAL A 35 -0.09 10.61 0.73
C VAL A 35 -1.07 9.63 1.39
N ILE A 36 -2.05 9.15 0.62
CA ILE A 36 -3.02 8.15 1.10
C ILE A 36 -2.31 6.81 1.30
N MET A 37 -1.82 6.57 2.52
CA MET A 37 -1.32 5.27 2.95
C MET A 37 -2.50 4.41 3.39
N SER A 38 -2.63 3.23 2.77
CA SER A 38 -3.60 2.23 3.17
C SER A 38 -2.92 1.12 3.97
N LEU A 39 -3.62 0.59 4.97
CA LEU A 39 -3.17 -0.60 5.67
C LEU A 39 -3.47 -1.82 4.81
N PHE A 40 -2.45 -2.64 4.55
CA PHE A 40 -2.56 -3.85 3.74
C PHE A 40 -2.34 -5.12 4.56
N TYR A 41 -2.94 -6.18 4.04
CA TYR A 41 -2.87 -7.53 4.57
C TYR A 41 -2.69 -8.52 3.42
N VAL A 42 -2.11 -9.68 3.71
CA VAL A 42 -2.05 -10.83 2.79
C VAL A 42 -2.88 -11.98 3.34
N ASP A 43 -3.65 -12.66 2.50
CA ASP A 43 -4.36 -13.89 2.88
C ASP A 43 -3.35 -14.99 3.21
N LYS A 44 -3.54 -15.67 4.34
CA LYS A 44 -2.75 -16.83 4.76
C LYS A 44 -3.08 -18.07 3.95
N ASN A 45 -4.28 -18.10 3.38
CA ASN A 45 -4.76 -19.21 2.56
C ASN A 45 -4.50 -18.86 1.11
N ALA A 46 -3.75 -19.72 0.43
CA ALA A 46 -3.63 -19.63 -1.01
C ALA A 46 -4.97 -19.91 -1.67
N GLN A 47 -5.26 -19.21 -2.77
CA GLN A 47 -6.31 -19.59 -3.71
C GLN A 47 -6.01 -20.93 -4.37
N ASP A 48 -6.98 -21.48 -5.12
CA ASP A 48 -6.83 -22.76 -5.82
C ASP A 48 -5.65 -22.77 -6.81
N ASN A 49 -5.21 -21.61 -7.30
CA ASN A 49 -4.06 -21.47 -8.18
C ASN A 49 -2.71 -21.33 -7.43
N GLY A 50 -2.73 -21.29 -6.10
CA GLY A 50 -1.56 -21.10 -5.24
C GLY A 50 -1.27 -19.65 -4.84
N ASP A 51 -2.02 -18.66 -5.32
CA ASP A 51 -1.77 -17.25 -5.03
C ASP A 51 -2.29 -16.85 -3.65
N HIS A 52 -1.46 -16.13 -2.90
CA HIS A 52 -1.89 -15.41 -1.71
C HIS A 52 -2.29 -13.97 -2.10
N GLU A 53 -3.57 -13.62 -1.94
CA GLU A 53 -4.06 -12.29 -2.32
C GLU A 53 -3.74 -11.22 -1.27
N ILE A 54 -3.30 -10.05 -1.72
CA ILE A 54 -3.21 -8.85 -0.89
C ILE A 54 -4.52 -8.06 -0.91
N HIS A 55 -4.88 -7.53 0.26
CA HIS A 55 -6.08 -6.74 0.48
C HIS A 55 -5.79 -5.46 1.25
N THR A 56 -6.57 -4.41 1.01
CA THR A 56 -6.64 -3.25 1.91
C THR A 56 -7.50 -3.57 3.13
N ALA A 57 -7.31 -2.83 4.22
CA ALA A 57 -8.13 -2.92 5.43
C ALA A 57 -9.63 -2.70 5.19
N THR A 58 -9.98 -2.01 4.12
CA THR A 58 -11.35 -1.66 3.75
C THR A 58 -11.97 -2.62 2.73
N CYS A 59 -11.25 -3.66 2.32
CA CYS A 59 -11.74 -4.62 1.34
C CYS A 59 -12.84 -5.53 1.92
N SER A 60 -14.04 -5.48 1.34
CA SER A 60 -15.18 -6.32 1.74
C SER A 60 -15.02 -7.80 1.35
N HIS A 61 -14.06 -8.12 0.49
CA HIS A 61 -13.77 -9.48 0.01
C HIS A 61 -12.59 -10.14 0.73
N SER A 62 -12.00 -9.47 1.73
CA SER A 62 -10.94 -10.06 2.55
C SER A 62 -11.48 -11.24 3.38
N PRO A 63 -10.71 -12.33 3.58
CA PRO A 63 -11.12 -13.53 4.34
C PRO A 63 -11.24 -13.29 5.86
N GLY A 64 -11.07 -12.04 6.31
CA GLY A 64 -11.14 -11.61 7.70
C GLY A 64 -9.79 -11.63 8.42
N SER A 65 -9.69 -10.88 9.52
CA SER A 65 -8.42 -10.58 10.21
C SER A 65 -7.68 -11.81 10.76
N LYS A 66 -8.37 -12.91 11.07
CA LYS A 66 -7.73 -14.15 11.53
C LYS A 66 -6.98 -14.88 10.42
N ASN A 67 -7.47 -14.75 9.20
CA ASN A 67 -6.94 -15.40 8.00
C ASN A 67 -5.99 -14.50 7.22
N CYS A 68 -5.61 -13.34 7.76
CA CYS A 68 -4.66 -12.45 7.11
C CYS A 68 -3.45 -12.15 8.00
N ASP A 69 -2.30 -11.93 7.38
CA ASP A 69 -1.13 -11.33 8.03
C ASP A 69 -1.00 -9.86 7.64
N ALA A 70 -0.61 -9.03 8.61
CA ALA A 70 -0.45 -7.60 8.39
C ALA A 70 0.84 -7.32 7.61
N LEU A 71 0.71 -6.61 6.49
CA LEU A 71 1.86 -6.12 5.70
C LEU A 71 2.26 -4.69 6.11
N GLY A 72 1.42 -4.02 6.90
CA GLY A 72 1.61 -2.65 7.34
C GLY A 72 1.01 -1.62 6.37
N TYR A 73 1.38 -0.37 6.57
CA TYR A 73 0.90 0.73 5.74
C TYR A 73 1.74 0.89 4.47
N HIS A 74 1.05 1.00 3.34
CA HIS A 74 1.67 1.18 2.03
C HIS A 74 0.94 2.27 1.25
N THR A 75 1.69 3.03 0.46
CA THR A 75 1.15 4.06 -0.44
C THR A 75 0.56 3.47 -1.72
N ALA A 76 0.91 2.22 -2.06
CA ALA A 76 0.40 1.51 -3.21
C ALA A 76 0.32 0.00 -2.95
N CYS A 77 -0.56 -0.69 -3.67
CA CYS A 77 -0.64 -2.15 -3.58
C CYS A 77 0.62 -2.85 -4.15
N SER A 78 1.39 -2.21 -5.03
CA SER A 78 2.65 -2.78 -5.53
C SER A 78 3.70 -2.90 -4.42
N THR A 79 3.85 -1.90 -3.56
CA THR A 79 4.79 -1.98 -2.44
C THR A 79 4.32 -2.98 -1.38
N ALA A 80 3.00 -3.10 -1.18
CA ALA A 80 2.42 -4.14 -0.34
C ALA A 80 2.66 -5.54 -0.91
N LEU A 81 2.54 -5.71 -2.23
CA LEU A 81 2.77 -6.98 -2.92
C LEU A 81 4.21 -7.45 -2.78
N GLU A 82 5.18 -6.55 -2.91
CA GLU A 82 6.60 -6.87 -2.66
C GLU A 82 6.86 -7.27 -1.20
N ALA A 83 6.12 -6.68 -0.25
CA ALA A 83 6.17 -7.11 1.14
C ALA A 83 5.54 -8.51 1.33
N ALA A 84 4.41 -8.79 0.67
CA ALA A 84 3.75 -10.08 0.70
C ALA A 84 4.62 -11.18 0.11
N LYS A 85 5.29 -10.94 -1.03
CA LYS A 85 6.20 -11.88 -1.70
C LYS A 85 7.40 -12.31 -0.85
N LYS A 86 7.77 -11.53 0.17
CA LYS A 86 8.81 -11.93 1.15
C LYS A 86 8.33 -13.00 2.13
N ILE A 87 7.02 -13.09 2.35
CA ILE A 87 6.38 -14.04 3.26
C ILE A 87 5.84 -15.23 2.45
N TYR A 88 5.11 -14.92 1.38
CA TYR A 88 4.46 -15.86 0.46
C TYR A 88 4.93 -15.56 -0.97
N PRO A 89 5.99 -16.24 -1.47
CA PRO A 89 6.62 -15.92 -2.76
C PRO A 89 5.64 -15.88 -3.95
N GLN A 90 4.59 -16.70 -3.89
CA GLN A 90 3.47 -16.66 -4.81
C GLN A 90 2.33 -15.82 -4.19
N SER A 91 2.39 -14.51 -4.42
CA SER A 91 1.36 -13.55 -4.00
C SER A 91 0.89 -12.72 -5.19
N ASN A 92 -0.36 -12.26 -5.12
CA ASN A 92 -1.00 -11.42 -6.13
C ASN A 92 -1.87 -10.34 -5.48
N GLY A 93 -2.32 -9.32 -6.24
CA GLY A 93 -3.34 -8.38 -5.81
C GLY A 93 -4.75 -8.97 -5.85
N CYS A 94 -5.59 -8.64 -4.87
CA CYS A 94 -7.03 -8.90 -4.97
C CYS A 94 -7.67 -8.08 -6.10
N TYR A 95 -8.50 -8.73 -6.93
CA TYR A 95 -9.24 -8.10 -8.02
C TYR A 95 -10.03 -6.84 -7.58
N TYR A 96 -10.62 -6.84 -6.38
CA TYR A 96 -11.55 -5.79 -5.94
C TYR A 96 -10.89 -4.56 -5.31
N CYS A 97 -9.78 -4.73 -4.59
CA CYS A 97 -9.14 -3.64 -3.85
C CYS A 97 -7.67 -3.40 -4.24
N SER A 98 -7.10 -4.22 -5.13
CA SER A 98 -5.70 -4.17 -5.53
C SER A 98 -5.52 -4.60 -6.99
N TYR A 99 -6.42 -4.11 -7.85
CA TYR A 99 -6.53 -4.50 -9.26
C TYR A 99 -5.27 -4.25 -10.10
N SER A 100 -4.53 -3.16 -9.83
CA SER A 100 -3.26 -2.92 -10.53
C SER A 100 -2.26 -4.03 -10.23
N SER A 101 -2.15 -4.47 -8.97
CA SER A 101 -1.36 -5.63 -8.57
C SER A 101 -1.92 -6.95 -9.11
N TYR A 102 -3.25 -7.09 -9.25
CA TYR A 102 -3.90 -8.26 -9.87
C TYR A 102 -3.48 -8.48 -11.33
N THR A 103 -3.36 -7.37 -12.08
CA THR A 103 -3.07 -7.40 -13.52
C THR A 103 -1.58 -7.26 -13.86
N SER A 104 -0.76 -6.79 -12.92
CA SER A 104 0.67 -6.58 -13.13
C SER A 104 1.54 -7.81 -12.88
N GLU A 105 0.96 -8.91 -12.38
CA GLU A 105 1.67 -10.19 -12.32
C GLU A 105 2.08 -10.60 -13.74
N SER A 106 3.39 -10.53 -13.97
CA SER A 106 4.01 -11.13 -15.14
C SER A 106 3.91 -12.64 -14.92
N LYS A 107 2.92 -13.28 -15.54
CA LYS A 107 2.86 -14.74 -15.64
C LYS A 107 4.15 -15.32 -16.21
#